data_AF-A0A4Z2I636-F1
#
_entry.id   AF-A0A4Z2I636-F1
#
_cell.length_a   1.000
_cell.length_b   1.000
_cell.length_c   1.000
_cell.angle_alpha   90.00
_cell.angle_beta   90.00
_cell.angle_gamma   90.00
#
_symmetry.space_group_name_H-M   'P 1'
#
loop_
_entity.id
_entity.type
_entity.pdbx_description
1 polymer ?
#
loop_
_entity_poly.entity_id
_entity_poly.type
_entity_poly.pdbx_seq_one_letter_code
_entity_poly.pdbx_strand_id
1 'polypeptide(L)'
;MRPESEDDDDDECGEEKLPSCFDYVMHFLTVFWKVLFAFVPPTDYWNGWACFVVSICMIGLLTAVIGDLASSFGCTVGLKDSVTAVVFVALGTSVPDTFASKVAATQDQYADASIGNVTGSNAVNVFLGIGVAWSIAAIYHNSQGREFRVDPGTLAFSVTLFTIFAFIAVGVLMYRRRPEIGGELGGPRTAKVLTCMLFFSLWLLYILFSSLEAYCHIQGF
;
A
#
# COMPACT_ATOMS: atom_id res chain seq x y z
N MET A 1 10.80 -50.03 22.32
CA MET A 1 9.64 -50.71 21.71
C MET A 1 8.60 -49.62 21.49
N ARG A 2 8.43 -49.24 20.22
CA ARG A 2 7.45 -48.26 19.72
C ARG A 2 6.05 -48.89 19.75
N PRO A 3 5.00 -48.08 19.88
CA PRO A 3 4.04 -47.92 18.79
C PRO A 3 3.90 -46.40 18.51
N GLU A 4 3.95 -45.81 17.31
CA GLU A 4 3.41 -46.15 15.98
C GLU A 4 1.92 -46.48 16.01
N SER A 5 1.13 -45.40 16.08
CA SER A 5 -0.16 -45.20 15.41
C SER A 5 0.14 -44.18 14.31
N GLU A 6 0.29 -44.49 13.02
CA GLU A 6 -0.67 -45.07 12.06
C GLU A 6 -2.04 -44.38 12.11
N ASP A 7 -2.19 -43.52 11.09
CA ASP A 7 -3.39 -43.17 10.34
C ASP A 7 -4.53 -42.44 11.06
N ASP A 8 -4.51 -41.10 10.91
CA ASP A 8 -5.71 -40.28 10.72
C ASP A 8 -5.38 -39.23 9.63
N ASP A 9 -5.11 -39.72 8.41
CA ASP A 9 -5.34 -38.95 7.18
C ASP A 9 -6.86 -38.87 6.99
N ASP A 10 -7.52 -38.02 7.77
CA ASP A 10 -8.93 -37.67 7.54
C ASP A 10 -8.99 -36.74 6.32
N ASP A 11 -9.33 -37.38 5.20
CA ASP A 11 -9.69 -36.79 3.92
C ASP A 11 -10.38 -35.42 4.06
N GLU A 12 -9.71 -34.38 3.53
CA GLU A 12 -10.33 -33.10 3.13
C GLU A 12 -11.38 -33.36 2.03
N CYS A 13 -12.53 -33.92 2.38
CA CYS A 13 -13.71 -33.85 1.53
C CYS A 13 -14.35 -32.48 1.76
N GLY A 14 -13.74 -31.45 1.16
CA GLY A 14 -14.31 -30.11 1.11
C GLY A 14 -15.69 -30.17 0.50
N GLU A 15 -16.74 -29.97 1.31
CA GLU A 15 -18.06 -29.68 0.80
C GLU A 15 -17.94 -28.44 -0.11
N GLU A 16 -18.07 -28.64 -1.43
CA GLU A 16 -18.20 -27.56 -2.39
C GLU A 16 -19.46 -26.78 -2.05
N LYS A 17 -19.31 -25.77 -1.20
CA LYS A 17 -20.39 -24.88 -0.80
C LYS A 17 -20.91 -24.19 -2.06
N LEU A 18 -22.18 -24.44 -2.40
CA LEU A 18 -22.84 -23.81 -3.54
C LEU A 18 -22.63 -22.29 -3.47
N PRO A 19 -22.10 -21.64 -4.52
CA PRO A 19 -21.72 -20.24 -4.47
C PRO A 19 -22.93 -19.36 -4.15
N SER A 20 -22.74 -18.45 -3.19
CA SER A 20 -23.74 -17.45 -2.83
C SER A 20 -23.98 -16.48 -3.99
N CYS A 21 -25.14 -15.81 -4.02
CA CYS A 21 -25.42 -14.75 -4.99
C CYS A 21 -24.33 -13.66 -4.96
N PHE A 22 -23.75 -13.40 -3.78
CA PHE A 22 -22.61 -12.51 -3.62
C PHE A 22 -21.34 -13.04 -4.32
N ASP A 23 -21.10 -14.35 -4.28
CA ASP A 23 -19.94 -14.97 -4.94
C ASP A 23 -20.06 -14.87 -6.46
N TYR A 24 -21.27 -14.98 -7.02
CA TYR A 24 -21.52 -14.77 -8.44
C TYR A 24 -21.28 -13.31 -8.87
N VAL A 25 -21.75 -12.35 -8.08
CA VAL A 25 -21.49 -10.92 -8.35
C VAL A 25 -19.99 -10.63 -8.28
N MET A 26 -19.31 -11.12 -7.23
CA MET A 26 -17.87 -10.97 -7.07
C MET A 26 -17.11 -11.65 -8.23
N HIS A 27 -17.59 -12.80 -8.69
CA HIS A 27 -17.02 -13.49 -9.85
C HIS A 27 -17.13 -12.59 -11.09
N PHE A 28 -18.32 -12.11 -11.45
CA PHE A 28 -18.51 -11.29 -12.64
C PHE A 28 -17.66 -10.00 -12.61
N LEU A 29 -17.60 -9.33 -11.46
CA LEU A 29 -16.76 -8.13 -11.27
C LEU A 29 -15.26 -8.42 -11.39
N THR A 30 -14.83 -9.63 -11.02
CA THR A 30 -13.41 -10.03 -11.05
C THR A 30 -13.02 -10.80 -12.31
N VAL A 31 -13.95 -11.22 -13.17
CA VAL A 31 -13.65 -11.97 -14.40
C VAL A 31 -12.66 -11.21 -15.28
N PHE A 32 -12.84 -9.90 -15.45
CA PHE A 32 -11.89 -9.06 -16.19
C PHE A 32 -10.47 -9.21 -15.65
N TRP A 33 -10.31 -9.09 -14.32
CA TRP A 33 -9.03 -9.23 -13.65
C TRP A 33 -8.48 -10.67 -13.73
N LYS A 34 -9.33 -11.68 -13.58
CA LYS A 34 -8.93 -13.10 -13.70
C LYS A 34 -8.40 -13.41 -15.09
N VAL A 35 -9.06 -12.92 -16.15
CA VAL A 35 -8.60 -13.11 -17.53
C VAL A 35 -7.28 -12.36 -17.77
N LEU A 36 -7.15 -11.14 -17.24
CA LEU A 36 -5.93 -10.35 -17.36
C LEU A 36 -4.73 -11.02 -16.67
N PHE A 37 -4.94 -11.61 -15.48
CA PHE A 37 -3.90 -12.32 -14.75
C PHE A 37 -3.72 -13.79 -15.17
N ALA A 38 -4.63 -14.37 -15.98
CA ALA A 38 -4.46 -15.72 -16.53
C ALA A 38 -3.26 -15.83 -17.48
N PHE A 39 -2.74 -14.69 -17.98
CA PHE A 39 -1.51 -14.65 -18.78
C PHE A 39 -0.24 -14.80 -17.93
N VAL A 40 -0.34 -14.77 -16.59
CA VAL A 40 0.78 -15.08 -15.70
C VAL A 40 0.99 -16.59 -15.70
N PRO A 41 2.20 -17.08 -16.04
CA PRO A 41 2.46 -18.52 -16.11
C PRO A 41 2.38 -19.16 -14.71
N PRO A 42 2.09 -20.48 -14.63
CA PRO A 42 2.03 -21.20 -13.36
C PRO A 42 3.35 -21.14 -12.58
N THR A 43 3.28 -21.24 -11.25
CA THR A 43 4.44 -21.23 -10.36
C THR A 43 5.39 -22.42 -10.57
N ASP A 44 4.90 -23.51 -11.17
CA ASP A 44 5.69 -24.70 -11.45
C ASP A 44 6.69 -24.50 -12.61
N TYR A 45 6.49 -23.45 -13.41
CA TYR A 45 7.36 -23.18 -14.55
C TYR A 45 8.64 -22.49 -14.07
N TRP A 46 9.80 -23.07 -14.41
CA TRP A 46 11.13 -22.53 -14.10
C TRP A 46 11.32 -22.16 -12.63
N ASN A 47 10.88 -23.02 -11.71
CA ASN A 47 10.96 -22.80 -10.26
C ASN A 47 10.36 -21.44 -9.83
N GLY A 48 9.27 -21.02 -10.48
CA GLY A 48 8.55 -19.78 -10.18
C GLY A 48 9.13 -18.51 -10.80
N TRP A 49 10.32 -18.55 -11.42
CA TRP A 49 10.93 -17.36 -12.02
C TRP A 49 10.11 -16.78 -13.18
N ALA A 50 9.49 -17.65 -13.99
CA ALA A 50 8.63 -17.21 -15.09
C ALA A 50 7.40 -16.45 -14.56
N CYS A 51 6.76 -16.98 -13.51
CA CYS A 51 5.63 -16.35 -12.84
C CYS A 51 6.02 -14.99 -12.25
N PHE A 52 7.17 -14.93 -11.57
CA PHE A 52 7.67 -13.71 -10.94
C PHE A 52 7.92 -12.59 -11.96
N VAL A 53 8.67 -12.86 -13.03
CA VAL A 53 9.03 -11.85 -14.03
C VAL A 53 7.79 -11.35 -14.77
N VAL A 54 6.93 -12.25 -15.24
CA VAL A 54 5.71 -11.87 -15.97
C VAL A 54 4.76 -11.07 -15.07
N SER A 55 4.60 -11.47 -13.80
CA SER A 55 3.78 -10.73 -12.83
C SER A 55 4.29 -9.31 -12.62
N ILE A 56 5.60 -9.13 -12.42
CA ILE A 56 6.20 -7.80 -12.26
C ILE A 56 5.98 -6.94 -13.50
N CYS A 57 6.17 -7.50 -14.70
CA CYS A 57 5.92 -6.77 -15.95
C CYS A 57 4.44 -6.35 -16.09
N MET A 58 3.51 -7.25 -15.78
CA MET A 58 2.06 -6.98 -15.82
C MET A 58 1.68 -5.89 -14.82
N ILE A 59 2.15 -5.99 -13.57
CA ILE A 59 1.90 -4.98 -12.53
C ILE A 59 2.48 -3.63 -12.95
N GLY A 60 3.68 -3.60 -13.52
CA GLY A 60 4.32 -2.38 -14.04
C GLY A 60 3.50 -1.72 -15.15
N LEU A 61 3.03 -2.49 -16.13
CA LEU A 61 2.18 -1.99 -17.22
C LEU A 61 0.85 -1.43 -16.69
N LEU A 62 0.16 -2.20 -15.83
CA LEU A 62 -1.08 -1.78 -15.19
C LEU A 62 -0.91 -0.50 -14.39
N THR A 63 0.18 -0.40 -13.61
CA THR A 63 0.47 0.78 -12.80
C THR A 63 0.71 2.01 -13.68
N ALA A 64 1.42 1.86 -14.81
CA ALA A 64 1.60 2.94 -15.77
C ALA A 64 0.26 3.42 -16.36
N VAL A 65 -0.60 2.49 -16.81
CA VAL A 65 -1.93 2.82 -17.33
C VAL A 65 -2.80 3.51 -16.28
N ILE A 66 -2.80 3.01 -15.04
CA ILE A 66 -3.57 3.63 -13.94
C ILE A 66 -3.04 5.05 -13.65
N GLY A 67 -1.73 5.26 -13.69
CA GLY A 67 -1.12 6.58 -13.52
C GLY A 67 -1.58 7.57 -14.59
N ASP A 68 -1.55 7.17 -15.86
CA ASP A 68 -1.99 8.01 -16.98
C ASP A 68 -3.48 8.34 -16.92
N LEU A 69 -4.30 7.34 -16.57
CA LEU A 69 -5.74 7.53 -16.37
C LEU A 69 -6.03 8.45 -15.18
N ALA A 70 -5.29 8.32 -14.07
CA ALA A 70 -5.44 9.18 -12.91
C ALA A 70 -5.10 10.63 -13.25
N SER A 71 -4.01 10.89 -13.96
CA SER A 71 -3.65 12.25 -14.40
C SER A 71 -4.69 12.83 -15.37
N SER A 72 -5.16 12.04 -16.34
CA SER A 72 -6.21 12.46 -17.29
C SER A 72 -7.53 12.78 -16.60
N PHE A 73 -7.91 11.96 -15.62
CA PHE A 73 -9.09 12.19 -14.77
C PHE A 73 -8.92 13.46 -13.94
N GLY A 74 -7.76 13.64 -13.30
CA GLY A 74 -7.42 14.85 -12.54
C GLY A 74 -7.57 16.11 -13.40
N CYS A 75 -7.01 16.09 -14.61
CA CYS A 75 -7.16 17.18 -15.58
C CYS A 75 -8.62 17.48 -15.93
N THR A 76 -9.46 16.45 -16.10
CA THR A 76 -10.89 16.61 -16.46
C THR A 76 -11.72 17.19 -15.30
N VAL A 77 -11.38 16.82 -14.06
CA VAL A 77 -12.07 17.28 -12.84
C VAL A 77 -11.53 18.63 -12.36
N GLY A 78 -10.40 19.11 -12.90
CA GLY A 78 -9.72 20.33 -12.43
C GLY A 78 -8.88 20.11 -11.17
N LEU A 79 -8.47 18.87 -10.91
CA LEU A 79 -7.56 18.51 -9.83
C LEU A 79 -6.10 18.71 -10.25
N LYS A 80 -5.31 19.40 -9.40
CA LYS A 80 -3.85 19.48 -9.61
C LYS A 80 -3.22 18.10 -9.51
N ASP A 81 -2.20 17.83 -10.33
CA ASP A 81 -1.52 16.52 -10.36
C ASP A 81 -0.99 16.08 -8.99
N SER A 82 -0.47 17.02 -8.19
CA SER A 82 -0.01 16.74 -6.82
C SER A 82 -1.13 16.24 -5.90
N VAL A 83 -2.33 16.82 -6.01
CA VAL A 83 -3.51 16.41 -5.23
C VAL A 83 -4.01 15.05 -5.71
N THR A 84 -4.07 14.86 -7.03
CA THR A 84 -4.46 13.58 -7.64
C THR A 84 -3.53 12.45 -7.21
N ALA A 85 -2.21 12.70 -7.18
CA ALA A 85 -1.22 11.72 -6.73
C ALA A 85 -1.38 11.36 -5.24
N VAL A 86 -1.53 12.36 -4.36
CA VAL A 86 -1.68 12.14 -2.91
C VAL A 86 -2.99 11.44 -2.55
N VAL A 87 -4.07 11.68 -3.30
CA VAL A 87 -5.40 11.13 -2.99
C VAL A 87 -5.65 9.80 -3.69
N PHE A 88 -5.45 9.70 -5.00
CA PHE A 88 -5.85 8.52 -5.77
C PHE A 88 -4.73 7.50 -5.90
N VAL A 89 -3.53 7.96 -6.31
CA VAL A 89 -2.40 7.05 -6.56
C VAL A 89 -1.88 6.47 -5.24
N ALA A 90 -1.62 7.32 -4.25
CA ALA A 90 -1.12 6.87 -2.95
C ALA A 90 -2.12 5.99 -2.18
N LEU A 91 -3.42 6.28 -2.25
CA LEU A 91 -4.46 5.43 -1.64
C LEU A 91 -4.55 4.08 -2.36
N GLY A 92 -4.48 4.09 -3.69
CA GLY A 92 -4.57 2.88 -4.52
C GLY A 92 -3.49 1.84 -4.20
N THR A 93 -2.28 2.28 -3.84
CA THR A 93 -1.20 1.38 -3.40
C THR A 93 -1.28 1.04 -1.91
N SER A 94 -1.61 2.02 -1.06
CA SER A 94 -1.58 1.84 0.40
C SER A 94 -2.74 1.01 0.96
N VAL A 95 -3.91 0.99 0.31
CA VAL A 95 -5.06 0.22 0.77
C VAL A 95 -4.80 -1.29 0.70
N PRO A 96 -4.36 -1.86 -0.45
CA PRO A 96 -3.92 -3.26 -0.51
C PRO A 96 -2.85 -3.60 0.51
N ASP A 97 -1.81 -2.76 0.65
CA ASP A 97 -0.74 -2.95 1.64
C ASP A 97 -1.28 -2.97 3.08
N THR A 98 -2.26 -2.13 3.39
CA THR A 98 -2.92 -2.09 4.70
C THR A 98 -3.68 -3.39 4.96
N PHE A 99 -4.39 -3.93 3.97
CA PHE A 99 -5.07 -5.22 4.11
C PHE A 99 -4.10 -6.37 4.27
N ALA A 100 -3.03 -6.42 3.48
CA ALA A 100 -1.97 -7.42 3.61
C ALA A 100 -1.31 -7.38 5.00
N SER A 101 -0.97 -6.17 5.48
CA SER A 101 -0.40 -5.95 6.81
C SER A 101 -1.36 -6.37 7.93
N LYS A 102 -2.66 -6.04 7.80
CA LYS A 102 -3.69 -6.47 8.75
C LYS A 102 -3.77 -8.00 8.79
N VAL A 103 -3.84 -8.67 7.64
CA VAL A 103 -3.92 -10.13 7.56
C VAL A 103 -2.69 -10.76 8.21
N ALA A 104 -1.49 -10.29 7.87
CA ALA A 104 -0.24 -10.73 8.49
C ALA A 104 -0.26 -10.54 10.02
N ALA A 105 -0.69 -9.37 10.51
CA ALA A 105 -0.77 -9.10 11.95
C ALA A 105 -1.82 -9.96 12.68
N THR A 106 -2.88 -10.39 12.01
CA THR A 106 -3.91 -11.25 12.62
C THR A 106 -3.55 -12.73 12.61
N GLN A 107 -2.68 -13.14 11.69
CA GLN A 107 -2.27 -14.54 11.52
C GLN A 107 -0.96 -14.86 12.26
N ASP A 108 -0.16 -13.84 12.58
CA ASP A 108 1.10 -13.97 13.31
C ASP A 108 0.91 -13.57 14.79
N GLN A 109 1.44 -14.38 15.71
CA GLN A 109 1.34 -14.15 17.15
C GLN A 109 2.06 -12.86 17.59
N TYR A 110 3.16 -12.52 16.92
CA TYR A 110 3.99 -11.36 17.26
C TYR A 110 3.84 -10.21 16.26
N ALA A 111 3.07 -10.41 15.18
CA ALA A 111 2.88 -9.46 14.09
C ALA A 111 4.19 -8.98 13.42
N ASP A 112 5.28 -9.76 13.53
CA ASP A 112 6.58 -9.44 12.93
C ASP A 112 6.46 -9.41 11.41
N ALA A 113 5.66 -10.31 10.83
CA ALA A 113 5.38 -10.33 9.39
C ALA A 113 4.72 -9.02 8.91
N SER A 114 3.86 -8.40 9.72
CA SER A 114 3.25 -7.11 9.39
C SER A 114 4.27 -5.98 9.40
N ILE A 115 5.25 -6.01 10.30
CA ILE A 115 6.33 -5.01 10.33
C ILE A 115 7.17 -5.13 9.06
N GLY A 116 7.55 -6.36 8.69
CA GLY A 116 8.27 -6.64 7.45
C GLY A 116 7.55 -6.10 6.22
N ASN A 117 6.23 -6.32 6.13
CA ASN A 117 5.43 -5.83 5.01
C ASN A 117 5.40 -4.29 4.93
N VAL A 118 5.06 -3.61 6.04
CA VAL A 118 4.94 -2.14 6.08
C VAL A 118 6.29 -1.46 5.86
N THR A 119 7.37 -1.97 6.45
CA THR A 119 8.71 -1.41 6.26
C THR A 119 9.24 -1.70 4.85
N GLY A 120 9.01 -2.91 4.34
CA GLY A 120 9.44 -3.33 3.00
C GLY A 120 8.78 -2.52 1.89
N SER A 121 7.46 -2.35 1.91
CA SER A 121 6.75 -1.64 0.84
C SER A 121 7.12 -0.15 0.78
N ASN A 122 7.26 0.50 1.95
CA ASN A 122 7.73 1.88 2.02
C ASN A 122 9.20 2.04 1.57
N ALA A 123 10.07 1.11 1.95
CA ALA A 123 11.47 1.11 1.51
C ALA A 123 11.57 0.98 -0.01
N VAL A 124 10.79 0.07 -0.62
CA VAL A 124 10.73 -0.09 -2.08
C VAL A 124 10.24 1.20 -2.75
N ASN A 125 9.19 1.85 -2.23
CA ASN A 125 8.68 3.10 -2.81
C ASN A 125 9.72 4.22 -2.81
N VAL A 126 10.45 4.40 -1.70
CA VAL A 126 11.44 5.47 -1.57
C VAL A 126 12.73 5.14 -2.32
N PHE A 127 13.32 3.97 -2.09
CA PHE A 127 14.62 3.63 -2.66
C PHE A 127 14.53 3.17 -4.11
N LEU A 128 13.59 2.28 -4.44
CA LEU A 128 13.44 1.78 -5.80
C LEU A 128 12.54 2.66 -6.66
N GLY A 129 11.43 3.18 -6.10
CA GLY A 129 10.54 4.07 -6.83
C GLY A 129 11.21 5.42 -7.15
N ILE A 130 11.51 6.20 -6.12
CA ILE A 130 12.08 7.55 -6.30
C ILE A 130 13.60 7.48 -6.55
N GLY A 131 14.34 6.71 -5.75
CA GLY A 131 15.80 6.68 -5.76
C GLY A 131 16.41 6.20 -7.08
N VAL A 132 15.90 5.09 -7.65
CA VAL A 132 16.39 4.57 -8.94
C VAL A 132 16.00 5.51 -10.08
N ALA A 133 14.76 6.01 -10.12
CA ALA A 133 14.30 6.93 -11.16
C ALA A 133 15.15 8.23 -11.17
N TRP A 134 15.40 8.81 -10.00
CA TRP A 134 16.25 9.98 -9.85
C TRP A 134 17.70 9.69 -10.29
N SER A 135 18.25 8.53 -9.90
CA SER A 135 19.61 8.13 -10.27
C SER A 135 19.78 7.99 -11.78
N ILE A 136 18.83 7.34 -12.45
CA ILE A 136 18.81 7.20 -13.92
C ILE A 136 18.79 8.58 -14.58
N ALA A 137 17.89 9.47 -14.13
CA ALA A 137 17.76 10.81 -14.68
C ALA A 137 19.02 11.67 -14.46
N ALA A 138 19.65 11.57 -13.29
CA ALA A 138 20.88 12.28 -12.97
C ALA A 138 22.06 11.81 -13.84
N ILE A 139 22.24 10.49 -13.99
CA ILE A 139 23.29 9.91 -14.84
C ILE A 139 23.09 10.33 -16.30
N TYR A 140 21.85 10.28 -16.80
CA TYR A 140 21.54 10.69 -18.17
C TYR A 140 21.88 12.17 -18.42
N HIS A 141 21.46 13.09 -17.54
CA HIS A 141 21.78 14.51 -17.68
C HIS A 141 23.28 14.78 -17.60
N ASN A 142 23.99 14.10 -16.67
CA ASN A 142 25.43 14.20 -16.57
C ASN A 142 26.14 13.74 -17.84
N SER A 143 25.65 12.67 -18.49
CA SER A 143 26.19 12.21 -19.79
C SER A 143 26.02 13.22 -20.92
N GLN A 144 25.02 14.09 -20.82
CA GLN A 144 24.74 15.18 -21.76
C GLN A 144 25.43 16.51 -21.36
N GLY A 145 26.26 16.50 -20.31
CA GLY A 145 26.92 17.70 -19.79
C GLY A 145 25.96 18.72 -19.16
N ARG A 146 24.77 18.28 -18.72
CA ARG A 146 23.75 19.12 -18.07
C ARG A 146 23.63 18.79 -16.58
N GLU A 147 23.33 19.80 -15.78
CA GLU A 147 22.99 19.61 -14.36
C GLU A 147 21.52 19.16 -14.24
N PHE A 148 21.25 18.12 -13.45
CA PHE A 148 19.89 17.68 -13.17
C PHE A 148 19.35 18.40 -11.93
N ARG A 149 18.48 19.39 -12.13
CA ARG A 149 17.79 20.12 -11.06
C ARG A 149 16.32 19.72 -11.00
N VAL A 150 15.85 19.41 -9.80
CA VAL A 150 14.46 19.06 -9.52
C VAL A 150 13.95 20.01 -8.44
N ASP A 151 12.96 20.82 -8.79
CA ASP A 151 12.33 21.73 -7.84
C ASP A 151 11.40 20.94 -6.89
N PRO A 152 11.52 21.12 -5.57
CA PRO A 152 10.73 20.36 -4.60
C PRO A 152 9.25 20.76 -4.58
N GLY A 153 8.88 21.95 -5.09
CA GLY A 153 7.49 22.42 -5.14
C GLY A 153 6.77 22.30 -3.80
N THR A 154 5.54 21.78 -3.83
CA THR A 154 4.65 21.57 -2.67
C THR A 154 5.09 20.41 -1.75
N LEU A 155 6.16 19.69 -2.11
CA LEU A 155 6.61 18.50 -1.40
C LEU A 155 7.14 18.85 -0.01
N ALA A 156 7.89 19.94 0.13
CA ALA A 156 8.49 20.35 1.40
C ALA A 156 7.41 20.59 2.49
N PHE A 157 6.34 21.30 2.12
CA PHE A 157 5.19 21.50 2.98
C PHE A 157 4.51 20.18 3.35
N SER A 158 4.21 19.34 2.36
CA SER A 158 3.52 18.06 2.59
C SER A 158 4.32 17.10 3.45
N VAL A 159 5.64 16.99 3.24
CA VAL A 159 6.53 16.14 4.05
C VAL A 159 6.60 16.65 5.49
N THR A 160 6.67 17.97 5.69
CA THR A 160 6.72 18.55 7.04
C THR A 160 5.41 18.27 7.78
N LEU A 161 4.27 18.49 7.13
CA LEU A 161 2.95 18.22 7.70
C LEU A 161 2.78 16.73 8.07
N PHE A 162 3.16 15.84 7.14
CA PHE A 162 3.15 14.40 7.37
C PHE A 162 4.02 14.02 8.57
N THR A 163 5.21 14.60 8.68
CA THR A 163 6.15 14.34 9.79
C THR A 163 5.56 14.75 11.14
N ILE A 164 4.92 15.93 11.21
CA ILE A 164 4.24 16.38 12.44
C ILE A 164 3.14 15.39 12.84
N PHE A 165 2.30 14.97 11.89
CA PHE A 165 1.22 14.02 12.17
C PHE A 165 1.74 12.62 12.50
N ALA A 166 2.86 12.21 11.90
CA ALA A 166 3.53 10.97 12.24
C ALA A 166 4.04 10.98 13.69
N PHE A 167 4.63 12.09 14.16
CA PHE A 167 5.02 12.22 15.58
C PHE A 167 3.82 12.13 16.53
N ILE A 168 2.69 12.76 16.18
CA ILE A 168 1.46 12.64 16.95
C ILE A 168 0.98 11.18 16.97
N ALA A 169 0.96 10.52 15.81
CA ALA A 169 0.52 9.13 15.69
C ALA A 169 1.41 8.17 16.50
N VAL A 170 2.74 8.31 16.38
CA VAL A 170 3.72 7.54 17.18
C VAL A 170 3.55 7.81 18.67
N GLY A 171 3.37 9.07 19.08
CA GLY A 171 3.11 9.43 20.48
C GLY A 171 1.84 8.77 21.02
N VAL A 172 0.77 8.74 20.23
CA VAL A 172 -0.48 8.06 20.58
C VAL A 172 -0.27 6.55 20.67
N LEU A 173 0.44 5.93 19.73
CA LEU A 173 0.74 4.50 19.78
C LEU A 173 1.60 4.13 21.00
N MET A 174 2.63 4.94 21.30
CA MET A 174 3.46 4.79 22.50
C MET A 174 2.64 4.91 23.78
N TYR A 175 1.69 5.86 23.83
CA TYR A 175 0.78 5.99 24.96
C TYR A 175 -0.15 4.77 25.11
N ARG A 176 -0.71 4.25 24.01
CA ARG A 176 -1.52 3.02 24.02
C ARG A 176 -0.76 1.77 24.45
N ARG A 177 0.56 1.77 24.27
CA ARG A 177 1.44 0.68 24.66
C ARG A 177 1.56 0.53 26.19
N ARG A 178 1.09 1.50 26.97
CA ARG A 178 1.10 1.41 28.43
C ARG A 178 0.36 0.15 28.92
N PRO A 179 0.89 -0.55 29.94
CA PRO A 179 0.27 -1.78 30.46
C PRO A 179 -1.19 -1.61 30.89
N GLU A 180 -1.56 -0.41 31.36
CA GLU A 180 -2.91 -0.06 31.78
C GLU A 180 -3.94 -0.12 30.62
N ILE A 181 -3.51 0.11 29.39
CA ILE A 181 -4.37 0.10 28.19
C ILE A 181 -4.23 -1.22 27.43
N GLY A 182 -3.05 -1.86 27.46
CA GLY A 182 -2.79 -3.14 26.81
C GLY A 182 -2.92 -3.08 25.28
N GLY A 183 -2.49 -1.98 24.65
CA GLY A 183 -2.72 -1.70 23.24
C GLY A 183 -1.70 -2.29 22.25
N GLU A 184 -0.86 -3.25 22.63
CA GLU A 184 0.22 -3.76 21.76
C GLU A 184 -0.31 -4.48 20.50
N LEU A 185 -1.30 -5.37 20.64
CA LEU A 185 -2.02 -5.99 19.51
C LEU A 185 -3.52 -5.82 19.67
N GLY A 186 -4.09 -4.83 19.00
CA GLY A 186 -5.55 -4.65 18.89
C GLY A 186 -6.21 -3.97 20.09
N GLY A 187 -5.78 -4.26 21.33
CA GLY A 187 -6.25 -3.61 22.56
C GLY A 187 -7.78 -3.61 22.76
N PRO A 188 -8.30 -2.90 23.79
CA PRO A 188 -9.74 -2.79 24.02
C PRO A 188 -10.44 -2.06 22.87
N ARG A 189 -11.67 -2.50 22.53
CA ARG A 189 -12.43 -2.01 21.38
C ARG A 189 -12.57 -0.48 21.36
N THR A 190 -12.86 0.14 22.50
CA THR A 190 -13.02 1.59 22.61
C THR A 190 -11.73 2.33 22.25
N ALA A 191 -10.59 1.93 22.82
CA ALA A 191 -9.30 2.55 22.54
C ALA A 191 -8.90 2.36 21.07
N LYS A 192 -9.15 1.18 20.50
CA LYS A 192 -8.91 0.89 19.07
C LYS A 192 -9.74 1.80 18.16
N VAL A 193 -11.03 1.94 18.43
CA VAL A 193 -11.93 2.77 17.60
C VAL A 193 -11.55 4.24 17.70
N LEU A 194 -11.31 4.76 18.91
CA LEU A 194 -10.91 6.17 19.10
C LEU A 194 -9.60 6.49 18.36
N THR A 195 -8.62 5.61 18.45
CA THR A 195 -7.30 5.83 17.81
C THR A 195 -7.35 5.66 16.30
N CYS A 196 -8.18 4.73 15.80
CA CYS A 196 -8.47 4.61 14.37
C CYS A 196 -9.15 5.88 13.82
N MET A 197 -10.13 6.43 14.55
CA MET A 197 -10.80 7.67 14.16
C MET A 197 -9.84 8.86 14.14
N LEU A 198 -8.93 8.94 15.13
CA LEU A 198 -7.88 9.96 15.16
C LEU A 198 -6.92 9.84 13.96
N PHE A 199 -6.46 8.64 13.61
CA PHE A 199 -5.55 8.48 12.48
C PHE A 199 -6.23 8.77 11.15
N PHE A 200 -7.48 8.37 11.00
CA PHE A 200 -8.27 8.72 9.82
C PHE A 200 -8.50 10.23 9.71
N SER A 201 -8.76 10.92 10.83
CA SER A 201 -8.90 12.38 10.83
C SER A 201 -7.58 13.10 10.53
N LEU A 202 -6.45 12.64 11.07
CA LEU A 202 -5.12 13.17 10.74
C LEU A 202 -4.81 12.99 9.24
N TRP A 203 -5.17 11.85 8.67
CA TRP A 203 -5.02 11.60 7.23
C TRP A 203 -5.89 12.54 6.38
N LEU A 204 -7.16 12.74 6.75
CA LEU A 204 -8.04 13.69 6.07
C LEU A 204 -7.52 15.13 6.19
N LEU A 205 -7.03 15.53 7.36
CA LEU A 205 -6.42 16.84 7.56
C LEU A 205 -5.14 17.00 6.72
N TYR A 206 -4.35 15.94 6.57
CA TYR A 206 -3.17 15.95 5.71
C TYR A 206 -3.56 16.22 4.26
N ILE A 207 -4.53 15.48 3.73
CA ILE A 207 -5.05 15.70 2.38
C ILE A 207 -5.60 17.11 2.23
N LEU A 208 -6.39 17.59 3.19
CA LEU A 208 -6.98 18.91 3.15
C LEU A 208 -5.93 20.02 3.08
N PHE A 209 -4.95 20.02 4.00
CA PHE A 209 -3.94 21.07 4.05
C PHE A 209 -2.97 20.99 2.88
N SER A 210 -2.52 19.80 2.47
CA SER A 210 -1.72 19.63 1.27
C SER A 210 -2.45 20.09 0.01
N SER A 211 -3.78 19.88 -0.05
CA SER A 211 -4.59 20.39 -1.17
C SER A 211 -4.71 21.91 -1.13
N LEU A 212 -4.98 22.50 0.05
CA LEU A 212 -5.10 23.95 0.20
C LEU A 212 -3.81 24.69 -0.19
N GLU A 213 -2.66 24.15 0.20
CA GLU A 213 -1.35 24.68 -0.22
C GLU A 213 -1.14 24.49 -1.72
N ALA A 214 -1.45 23.30 -2.26
CA ALA A 214 -1.35 23.05 -3.69
C ALA A 214 -2.20 24.03 -4.50
N TYR A 215 -3.39 24.42 -4.03
CA TYR A 215 -4.25 25.42 -4.65
C TYR A 215 -3.93 26.88 -4.25
N CYS A 216 -2.79 27.14 -3.63
CA CYS A 216 -2.33 28.47 -3.23
C CYS A 216 -3.28 29.23 -2.28
N HIS A 217 -4.14 28.51 -1.54
CA HIS A 217 -4.98 29.12 -0.49
C HIS A 217 -4.19 29.33 0.80
N ILE A 218 -3.17 28.50 1.02
CA ILE A 218 -2.20 28.62 2.11
C ILE A 218 -0.82 28.77 1.46
N GLN A 219 -0.01 29.69 1.95
CA GLN A 219 1.39 29.76 1.55
C GLN A 219 2.19 28.72 2.32
N GLY A 220 2.74 27.74 1.60
CA GLY A 220 3.83 26.91 2.07
C GLY A 220 5.12 27.72 2.26
N PHE A 221 6.11 27.10 2.89
CA PHE A 221 7.44 27.66 3.12
C PHE A 221 8.49 26.91 2.32
#